data_AF-A0A957JG41-F1
#
_entry.id   AF-A0A957JG41-F1
#
_cell.length_a   1.000
_cell.length_b   1.000
_cell.length_c   1.000
_cell.angle_alpha   90.00
_cell.angle_beta   90.00
_cell.angle_gamma   90.00
#
_symmetry.space_group_name_H-M   'P 1'
#
loop_
_entity.id
_entity.type
_entity.pdbx_description
1 polymer ?
#
loop_
_entity_poly.entity_id
_entity_poly.type
_entity_poly.pdbx_seq_one_letter_code
_entity_poly.pdbx_strand_id
1 'polypeptide(L)'
;MRTYSHLLLTAALRPHMRQDETLALLAGSAAPDVPLALLTLGYVLDRRFLRPHLPDKTRCSPTYNQLYFNNPWWIAAHNSLHAPLPLLWLALVGFLGRRHAWGRRLVWFAIGCAGHTAIDIVSHADDGPVLLFPLDWHKRYHAPISYWDEARGGRLFTLLEHLLDILLVVYLLGKRRRRPRINTD
;
A
#
# COMPACT_ATOMS: atom_id res chain seq x y z
N MET A 1 3.55 -1.67 6.79
CA MET A 1 2.60 -0.84 7.59
C MET A 1 1.19 -1.14 7.12
N ARG A 2 0.13 -0.67 7.80
CA ARG A 2 -1.25 -0.86 7.34
C ARG A 2 -1.63 0.17 6.27
N THR A 3 -2.52 -0.20 5.36
CA THR A 3 -2.95 0.63 4.22
C THR A 3 -3.45 2.02 4.64
N TYR A 4 -4.20 2.12 5.74
CA TYR A 4 -4.72 3.41 6.19
C TYR A 4 -3.63 4.32 6.73
N SER A 5 -2.56 3.77 7.32
CA SER A 5 -1.43 4.54 7.82
C SER A 5 -0.64 5.16 6.67
N HIS A 6 -0.44 4.40 5.59
CA HIS A 6 0.13 4.91 4.32
C HIS A 6 -0.68 6.09 3.76
N LEU A 7 -2.01 5.95 3.75
CA LEU A 7 -2.92 6.99 3.27
C LEU A 7 -2.87 8.26 4.14
N LEU A 8 -2.86 8.09 5.48
CA LEU A 8 -2.79 9.22 6.42
C LEU A 8 -1.46 9.96 6.32
N LEU A 9 -0.34 9.23 6.26
CA LEU A 9 0.99 9.80 6.06
C LEU A 9 1.06 10.56 4.74
N THR A 10 0.62 9.94 3.65
CA THR A 10 0.60 10.58 2.32
C THR A 10 -0.27 11.83 2.34
N ALA A 11 -1.44 11.77 2.96
CA ALA A 11 -2.32 12.93 3.11
C ALA A 11 -1.68 14.07 3.92
N ALA A 12 -0.92 13.76 4.98
CA ALA A 12 -0.26 14.77 5.80
C ALA A 12 0.94 15.42 5.10
N LEU A 13 1.73 14.62 4.37
CA LEU A 13 2.97 15.04 3.71
C LEU A 13 2.77 15.61 2.31
N ARG A 14 1.55 15.52 1.74
CA ARG A 14 1.27 16.00 0.39
C ARG A 14 1.71 17.46 0.19
N PRO A 15 2.43 17.79 -0.91
CA PRO A 15 2.69 19.17 -1.25
C PRO A 15 1.41 19.89 -1.72
N HIS A 16 1.51 21.21 -1.87
CA HIS A 16 0.45 22.00 -2.50
C HIS A 16 0.41 21.64 -3.99
N MET A 17 -0.65 20.97 -4.41
CA MET A 17 -0.85 20.48 -5.77
C MET A 17 -2.31 20.59 -6.16
N ARG A 18 -2.62 20.32 -7.43
CA ARG A 18 -4.00 20.33 -7.91
C ARG A 18 -4.81 19.22 -7.26
N GLN A 19 -6.14 19.36 -7.24
CA GLN A 19 -7.02 18.36 -6.64
C GLN A 19 -6.93 17.01 -7.35
N ASP A 20 -6.85 17.00 -8.68
CA ASP A 20 -6.74 15.78 -9.48
C ASP A 20 -5.41 15.03 -9.23
N GLU A 21 -4.33 15.78 -9.03
CA GLU A 21 -3.01 15.25 -8.66
C GLU A 21 -3.00 14.73 -7.21
N THR A 22 -3.70 15.42 -6.29
CA THR A 22 -3.88 14.97 -4.90
C THR A 22 -4.60 13.63 -4.85
N LEU A 23 -5.69 13.49 -5.60
CA LEU A 23 -6.45 12.24 -5.66
C LEU A 23 -5.61 11.10 -6.23
N ALA A 24 -4.81 11.38 -7.27
CA ALA A 24 -3.91 10.39 -7.84
C ALA A 24 -2.83 9.94 -6.83
N LEU A 25 -2.21 10.88 -6.10
CA LEU A 25 -1.24 10.57 -5.06
C LEU A 25 -1.84 9.68 -3.96
N LEU A 26 -3.02 10.05 -3.45
CA LEU A 26 -3.72 9.29 -2.40
C LEU A 26 -4.16 7.92 -2.89
N ALA A 27 -4.69 7.82 -4.11
CA ALA A 27 -5.02 6.54 -4.73
C ALA A 27 -3.78 5.64 -4.83
N GLY A 28 -2.64 6.19 -5.25
CA GLY A 28 -1.37 5.48 -5.30
C GLY A 28 -0.90 4.97 -3.94
N SER A 29 -1.14 5.71 -2.85
CA SER A 29 -0.74 5.28 -1.50
C SER A 29 -1.55 4.09 -0.94
N ALA A 30 -2.68 3.73 -1.58
CA ALA A 30 -3.55 2.62 -1.15
C ALA A 30 -3.63 1.49 -2.18
N ALA A 31 -3.42 1.78 -3.48
CA ALA A 31 -3.55 0.82 -4.56
C ALA A 31 -2.66 -0.45 -4.45
N PRO A 32 -1.42 -0.40 -3.95
CA PRO A 32 -0.54 -1.57 -3.87
C PRO A 32 -1.12 -2.73 -3.03
N ASP A 33 -1.96 -2.40 -2.04
CA ASP A 33 -2.60 -3.38 -1.15
C ASP A 33 -3.90 -3.98 -1.70
N VAL A 34 -4.48 -3.41 -2.77
CA VAL A 34 -5.78 -3.86 -3.31
C VAL A 34 -5.76 -5.34 -3.71
N PRO A 35 -4.73 -5.86 -4.42
CA PRO A 35 -4.67 -7.29 -4.75
C PRO A 35 -4.67 -8.18 -3.51
N LEU A 36 -3.93 -7.82 -2.46
CA LEU A 36 -3.87 -8.59 -1.23
C LEU A 36 -5.19 -8.52 -0.45
N ALA A 37 -5.86 -7.36 -0.45
CA ALA A 37 -7.18 -7.20 0.13
C ALA A 37 -8.22 -8.09 -0.58
N LEU A 38 -8.19 -8.13 -1.92
CA LEU A 38 -9.07 -8.99 -2.73
C LEU A 38 -8.79 -10.48 -2.50
N LEU A 39 -7.52 -10.89 -2.48
CA LEU A 39 -7.13 -12.25 -2.12
C LEU A 39 -7.66 -12.64 -0.74
N THR A 40 -7.47 -11.77 0.24
CA THR A 40 -7.91 -12.00 1.63
C THR A 40 -9.43 -12.13 1.72
N LEU A 41 -10.16 -11.19 1.10
CA LEU A 41 -11.62 -11.22 1.10
C LEU A 41 -12.15 -12.47 0.41
N GLY A 42 -11.66 -12.77 -0.81
CA GLY A 42 -12.05 -13.95 -1.56
C GLY A 42 -11.74 -15.25 -0.81
N TYR A 43 -10.56 -15.36 -0.21
CA TYR A 43 -10.15 -16.51 0.58
C TYR A 43 -11.06 -16.71 1.80
N VAL A 44 -11.36 -15.65 2.55
CA VAL A 44 -12.25 -15.73 3.72
C VAL A 44 -13.67 -16.10 3.31
N LEU A 45 -14.21 -15.51 2.24
CA LEU A 45 -15.54 -15.83 1.74
C LEU A 45 -15.63 -17.29 1.29
N ASP A 46 -14.62 -17.76 0.57
CA ASP A 46 -14.52 -19.14 0.13
C ASP A 46 -14.50 -20.13 1.30
N ARG A 47 -13.59 -19.93 2.26
CA ARG A 47 -13.39 -20.84 3.39
C ARG A 47 -14.52 -20.80 4.42
N ARG A 48 -15.27 -19.71 4.50
CA ARG A 48 -16.37 -19.57 5.47
C ARG A 48 -17.72 -19.97 4.89
N PHE A 49 -17.96 -19.71 3.60
CA PHE A 49 -19.31 -19.84 3.03
C PHE A 49 -19.39 -20.86 1.89
N LEU A 50 -18.41 -20.89 0.97
CA LEU A 50 -18.48 -21.77 -0.21
C LEU A 50 -17.98 -23.18 0.10
N ARG A 51 -16.89 -23.28 0.85
CA ARG A 51 -16.20 -24.55 1.18
C ARG A 51 -15.86 -24.61 2.67
N PRO A 52 -16.86 -24.57 3.57
CA PRO A 52 -16.66 -24.51 5.03
C PRO A 52 -16.04 -25.78 5.64
N HIS A 53 -16.05 -26.89 4.90
CA HIS A 53 -15.45 -28.17 5.29
C HIS A 53 -13.92 -28.18 5.16
N LEU A 54 -13.34 -27.25 4.40
CA LEU A 54 -11.89 -27.16 4.25
C LEU A 54 -11.27 -26.55 5.52
N PRO A 55 -10.09 -27.03 5.95
CA PRO A 55 -9.35 -26.42 7.06
C PRO A 55 -8.87 -25.00 6.67
N ASP A 56 -8.22 -24.29 7.60
CA ASP A 56 -7.55 -23.00 7.36
C ASP A 56 -8.47 -21.78 7.07
N LYS A 57 -9.13 -21.27 8.12
CA LYS A 57 -10.07 -20.13 8.02
C LYS A 57 -9.44 -18.76 8.30
N THR A 58 -8.13 -18.70 8.51
CA THR A 58 -7.40 -17.48 8.91
C THR A 58 -6.45 -17.00 7.81
N ARG A 59 -6.16 -15.69 7.82
CA ARG A 59 -5.01 -15.12 7.12
C ARG A 59 -3.74 -15.74 7.75
N CYS A 60 -2.72 -16.00 6.93
CA CYS A 60 -1.47 -16.69 7.31
C CYS A 60 -1.56 -18.23 7.46
N SER A 61 -2.64 -18.86 6.98
CA SER A 61 -2.65 -20.32 6.87
C SER A 61 -1.65 -20.82 5.81
N PRO A 62 -1.19 -22.09 5.89
CA PRO A 62 -0.31 -22.66 4.86
C PRO A 62 -0.91 -22.53 3.44
N THR A 63 -2.21 -22.76 3.31
CA THR A 63 -2.90 -22.66 2.01
C THR A 63 -3.03 -21.22 1.51
N TYR A 64 -3.24 -20.24 2.41
CA TYR A 64 -3.20 -18.81 2.06
C TYR A 64 -1.79 -18.39 1.61
N ASN A 65 -0.77 -18.81 2.36
CA ASN A 65 0.63 -18.52 2.05
C ASN A 65 1.01 -19.10 0.69
N GLN A 66 0.52 -20.28 0.34
CA GLN A 66 0.75 -20.85 -0.99
C GLN A 66 0.18 -19.97 -2.11
N LEU A 67 -1.00 -19.37 -1.91
CA LEU A 67 -1.57 -18.44 -2.88
C LEU A 67 -0.75 -17.14 -2.97
N TYR A 68 -0.34 -16.59 -1.84
CA TYR A 68 0.40 -15.33 -1.82
C TYR A 68 1.84 -15.46 -2.35
N PHE A 69 2.59 -16.48 -1.92
CA PHE A 69 4.02 -16.61 -2.22
C PHE A 69 4.33 -17.35 -3.51
N ASN A 70 3.42 -18.20 -4.01
CA ASN A 70 3.71 -19.12 -5.11
C ASN A 70 2.74 -19.02 -6.30
N ASN A 71 1.59 -18.37 -6.16
CA ASN A 71 0.68 -18.22 -7.30
C ASN A 71 1.11 -17.04 -8.18
N PRO A 72 1.43 -17.25 -9.47
CA PRO A 72 1.95 -16.19 -10.34
C PRO A 72 0.94 -15.06 -10.56
N TRP A 73 -0.37 -15.34 -10.56
CA TRP A 73 -1.39 -14.31 -10.73
C TRP A 73 -1.41 -13.33 -9.57
N TRP A 74 -1.31 -13.84 -8.34
CA TRP A 74 -1.29 -13.00 -7.14
C TRP A 74 0.03 -12.26 -6.97
N ILE A 75 1.16 -12.91 -7.28
CA ILE A 75 2.47 -12.24 -7.28
C ILE A 75 2.46 -11.10 -8.30
N ALA A 76 2.02 -11.35 -9.54
CA ALA A 76 1.98 -10.32 -10.58
C ALA A 76 1.02 -9.18 -10.22
N ALA A 77 -0.20 -9.49 -9.76
CA ALA A 77 -1.19 -8.48 -9.42
C ALA A 77 -0.68 -7.56 -8.29
N HIS A 78 -0.14 -8.13 -7.22
CA HIS A 78 0.40 -7.36 -6.09
C HIS A 78 1.61 -6.53 -6.50
N ASN A 79 2.58 -7.12 -7.20
CA ASN A 79 3.85 -6.46 -7.51
C ASN A 79 3.77 -5.49 -8.69
N SER A 80 2.72 -5.50 -9.50
CA SER A 80 2.53 -4.52 -10.58
C SER A 80 2.47 -3.07 -10.09
N LEU A 81 2.00 -2.86 -8.86
CA LEU A 81 1.93 -1.55 -8.20
C LEU A 81 2.78 -1.45 -6.94
N HIS A 82 3.56 -2.49 -6.61
CA HIS A 82 4.33 -2.54 -5.37
C HIS A 82 5.82 -2.80 -5.61
N ALA A 83 6.23 -3.41 -6.73
CA ALA A 83 7.64 -3.63 -7.01
C ALA A 83 8.33 -2.38 -7.59
N PRO A 84 9.62 -2.13 -7.25
CA PRO A 84 10.38 -0.97 -7.73
C PRO A 84 10.40 -0.79 -9.26
N LEU A 85 10.65 -1.86 -10.03
CA LEU A 85 10.79 -1.74 -11.49
C LEU A 85 9.48 -1.35 -12.21
N PRO A 86 8.32 -1.98 -11.96
CA PRO A 86 7.04 -1.51 -12.48
C PRO A 86 6.72 -0.06 -12.11
N LEU A 87 7.04 0.35 -10.87
CA LEU A 87 6.80 1.72 -10.42
C LEU A 87 7.70 2.74 -11.14
N LEU A 88 8.97 2.39 -11.39
CA LEU A 88 9.86 3.22 -12.21
C LEU A 88 9.33 3.36 -13.64
N TRP A 89 8.82 2.27 -14.22
CA TRP A 89 8.18 2.31 -15.54
C TRP A 89 6.93 3.20 -15.54
N LEU A 90 6.06 3.07 -14.54
CA LEU A 90 4.85 3.86 -14.41
C LEU A 90 5.17 5.36 -14.28
N ALA A 91 6.17 5.69 -13.45
CA ALA A 91 6.67 7.05 -13.28
C ALA A 91 7.27 7.59 -14.58
N LEU A 92 8.04 6.78 -15.32
CA LEU A 92 8.61 7.18 -16.62
C LEU A 92 7.54 7.47 -17.66
N VAL A 93 6.54 6.59 -17.81
CA VAL A 93 5.41 6.80 -18.73
C VAL A 93 4.65 8.07 -18.36
N GLY A 94 4.37 8.28 -17.06
CA GLY A 94 3.73 9.50 -16.57
C GLY A 94 4.58 10.75 -16.87
N PHE A 95 5.89 10.65 -16.68
CA PHE A 95 6.82 11.75 -16.90
C PHE A 95 6.90 12.13 -18.39
N LEU A 96 6.94 11.16 -19.30
CA LEU A 96 6.88 11.40 -20.74
C LEU A 96 5.56 12.07 -21.14
N GLY A 97 4.45 11.67 -20.51
CA GLY A 97 3.12 12.25 -20.70
C GLY A 97 2.83 13.55 -19.94
N ARG A 98 3.77 14.10 -19.16
CA ARG A 98 3.52 15.16 -18.15
C ARG A 98 2.94 16.48 -18.70
N ARG A 99 3.06 16.71 -20.00
CA ARG A 99 2.41 17.85 -20.67
C ARG A 99 0.88 17.75 -20.57
N HIS A 100 0.34 16.53 -20.53
CA HIS A 100 -1.08 16.25 -20.36
C HIS A 100 -1.44 15.99 -18.90
N ALA A 101 -2.71 16.24 -18.55
CA ALA A 101 -3.22 16.01 -17.21
C ALA A 101 -3.15 14.53 -16.78
N TRP A 102 -3.28 13.59 -17.72
CA TRP A 102 -3.16 12.16 -17.41
C TRP A 102 -1.74 11.80 -16.99
N GLY A 103 -0.71 12.36 -17.63
CA GLY A 103 0.69 12.04 -17.31
C GLY A 103 1.09 12.56 -15.94
N ARG A 104 0.68 13.79 -15.57
CA ARG A 104 0.91 14.32 -14.22
C ARG A 104 0.22 13.49 -13.15
N ARG A 105 -1.05 13.12 -13.37
CA ARG A 105 -1.78 12.21 -12.48
C ARG A 105 -1.03 10.88 -12.32
N LEU A 106 -0.52 10.31 -13.42
CA LEU A 106 0.22 9.05 -13.39
C LEU A 106 1.54 9.15 -12.60
N VAL A 107 2.28 10.26 -12.74
CA VAL A 107 3.48 10.52 -11.93
C VAL A 107 3.13 10.55 -10.45
N TRP A 108 2.11 11.33 -10.06
CA TRP A 108 1.72 11.44 -8.66
C TRP A 108 1.17 10.13 -8.09
N PHE A 109 0.43 9.36 -8.90
CA PHE A 109 0.02 8.02 -8.55
C PHE A 109 1.23 7.09 -8.31
N ALA A 110 2.20 7.08 -9.22
CA ALA A 110 3.43 6.29 -9.07
C ALA A 110 4.24 6.70 -7.83
N ILE A 111 4.30 8.01 -7.51
CA ILE A 111 4.94 8.51 -6.27
C ILE A 111 4.20 7.99 -5.03
N GLY A 112 2.86 7.96 -5.05
CA GLY A 112 2.06 7.41 -3.97
C GLY A 112 2.35 5.93 -3.73
N CYS A 113 2.38 5.14 -4.82
CA CYS A 113 2.76 3.73 -4.73
C CYS A 113 4.20 3.56 -4.24
N ALA A 114 5.14 4.36 -4.74
CA ALA A 114 6.55 4.26 -4.35
C ALA A 114 6.75 4.60 -2.87
N GLY A 115 6.03 5.59 -2.34
CA GLY A 115 6.05 5.92 -0.90
C GLY A 115 5.54 4.76 -0.05
N HIS A 116 4.43 4.14 -0.46
CA HIS A 116 3.88 2.95 0.18
C HIS A 116 4.89 1.78 0.16
N THR A 117 5.42 1.46 -1.02
CA THR A 117 6.43 0.41 -1.23
C THR A 117 7.67 0.63 -0.38
N ALA A 118 8.19 1.86 -0.32
CA ALA A 118 9.42 2.15 0.43
C ALA A 118 9.26 1.83 1.93
N ILE A 119 8.12 2.22 2.50
CA ILE A 119 7.79 1.92 3.90
C ILE A 119 7.60 0.41 4.11
N ASP A 120 6.94 -0.27 3.19
CA ASP A 120 6.69 -1.71 3.30
C ASP A 120 7.95 -2.55 3.14
N ILE A 121 8.87 -2.18 2.24
CA ILE A 121 10.18 -2.84 2.13
C ILE A 121 10.89 -2.88 3.49
N VAL A 122 10.81 -1.81 4.29
CA VAL A 122 11.51 -1.73 5.59
C VAL A 122 10.64 -2.16 6.79
N SER A 123 9.37 -2.47 6.57
CA SER A 123 8.42 -2.84 7.66
C SER A 123 7.79 -4.22 7.50
N HIS A 124 8.21 -5.00 6.50
CA HIS A 124 7.82 -6.40 6.33
C HIS A 124 9.02 -7.33 6.57
N ALA A 125 8.81 -8.33 7.43
CA ALA A 125 9.84 -9.31 7.79
C ALA A 125 10.30 -10.10 6.56
N ASP A 126 9.38 -10.87 5.98
CA ASP A 126 9.65 -11.81 4.87
C ASP A 126 8.52 -11.78 3.81
N ASP A 127 7.44 -11.05 4.08
CA ASP A 127 6.21 -10.96 3.31
C ASP A 127 6.06 -9.62 2.58
N GLY A 128 7.17 -8.91 2.38
CA GLY A 128 7.21 -7.66 1.62
C GLY A 128 7.11 -7.88 0.10
N PRO A 129 7.13 -6.78 -0.67
CA PRO A 129 7.14 -6.85 -2.12
C PRO A 129 8.39 -7.51 -2.68
N VAL A 130 8.24 -8.04 -3.89
CA VAL A 130 9.34 -8.57 -4.67
C VAL A 130 10.14 -7.41 -5.27
N LEU A 131 11.43 -7.38 -5.01
CA LEU A 131 12.29 -6.23 -5.32
C LEU A 131 12.58 -6.08 -6.82
N LEU A 132 12.74 -7.21 -7.53
CA LEU A 132 13.20 -7.24 -8.91
C LEU A 132 12.12 -7.76 -9.88
N PHE A 133 10.86 -7.81 -9.46
CA PHE A 133 9.78 -8.21 -10.36
C PHE A 133 9.73 -7.27 -11.59
N PRO A 134 9.55 -7.77 -12.82
CA PRO A 134 9.29 -9.17 -13.21
C PRO A 134 10.54 -10.00 -13.56
N LEU A 135 11.76 -9.49 -13.32
CA LEU A 135 13.02 -10.19 -13.61
C LEU A 135 13.29 -11.33 -12.61
N ASP A 136 12.91 -11.14 -11.35
CA ASP A 136 12.90 -12.16 -10.30
C ASP A 136 11.56 -12.08 -9.57
N TRP A 137 10.91 -13.23 -9.36
CA TRP A 137 9.57 -13.34 -8.81
C TRP A 137 9.54 -13.63 -7.31
N HIS A 138 10.70 -13.86 -6.69
CA HIS A 138 10.79 -14.34 -5.32
C HIS A 138 11.69 -13.51 -4.43
N LYS A 139 12.65 -12.76 -4.99
CA LYS A 139 13.58 -11.94 -4.19
C LYS A 139 12.86 -10.83 -3.42
N ARG A 140 12.85 -10.95 -2.10
CA ARG A 140 12.29 -9.98 -1.13
C ARG A 140 13.39 -9.46 -0.22
N TYR A 141 13.18 -8.28 0.36
CA TYR A 141 14.05 -7.79 1.42
C TYR A 141 13.61 -8.37 2.76
N HIS A 142 14.58 -8.88 3.53
CA HIS A 142 14.31 -9.38 4.87
C HIS A 142 14.48 -8.25 5.89
N ALA A 143 13.40 -7.53 6.20
CA ALA A 143 13.53 -6.37 7.07
C ALA A 143 13.76 -6.77 8.53
N PRO A 144 14.63 -6.05 9.28
CA PRO A 144 14.87 -6.33 10.69
C PRO A 144 13.68 -5.97 11.59
N ILE A 145 12.76 -5.15 11.08
CA ILE A 145 11.56 -4.69 11.79
C ILE A 145 10.34 -5.13 10.99
N SER A 146 9.32 -5.61 11.69
CA SER A 146 8.02 -5.94 11.09
C SER A 146 6.90 -5.34 11.92
N TYR A 147 5.86 -4.83 11.27
CA TYR A 147 4.71 -4.29 11.99
C TYR A 147 3.79 -5.38 12.58
N TRP A 148 3.97 -6.64 12.20
CA TRP A 148 3.11 -7.74 12.62
C TRP A 148 3.87 -8.94 13.25
N ASP A 149 5.14 -9.17 12.91
CA ASP A 149 5.94 -10.23 13.53
C ASP A 149 6.40 -9.80 14.93
N GLU A 150 5.92 -10.51 15.96
CA GLU A 150 6.24 -10.22 17.36
C GLU A 150 7.73 -10.33 17.67
N ALA A 151 8.45 -11.26 17.01
CA ALA A 151 9.88 -11.46 17.20
C ALA A 151 10.70 -10.29 16.64
N ARG A 152 10.13 -9.49 15.72
CA ARG A 152 10.74 -8.31 15.10
C ARG A 152 10.08 -7.00 15.55
N GLY A 153 9.55 -6.97 16.78
CA GLY A 153 9.01 -5.77 17.40
C GLY A 153 7.59 -5.39 16.98
N GLY A 154 6.83 -6.29 16.34
CA GLY A 154 5.51 -6.01 15.77
C GLY A 154 4.50 -5.43 16.74
N ARG A 155 4.51 -5.84 18.02
CA ARG A 155 3.63 -5.24 19.04
C ARG A 155 3.93 -3.77 19.28
N LEU A 156 5.21 -3.44 19.50
CA LEU A 156 5.64 -2.06 19.73
C LEU A 156 5.42 -1.22 18.47
N PHE A 157 5.79 -1.74 17.31
CA PHE A 157 5.59 -1.05 16.05
C PHE A 157 4.12 -0.78 15.78
N THR A 158 3.24 -1.78 15.97
CA THR A 158 1.78 -1.60 15.83
C THR A 158 1.27 -0.52 16.79
N LEU A 159 1.71 -0.49 18.05
CA LEU A 159 1.31 0.56 18.98
C LEU A 159 1.75 1.95 18.49
N LEU A 160 3.01 2.10 18.09
CA LEU A 160 3.57 3.36 17.58
C LEU A 160 2.87 3.80 16.29
N GLU A 161 2.57 2.88 15.38
CA GLU A 161 1.80 3.12 14.15
C GLU A 161 0.41 3.69 14.48
N HIS A 162 -0.34 3.08 15.39
CA HIS A 162 -1.67 3.58 15.77
C HIS A 162 -1.61 4.94 16.47
N LEU A 163 -0.60 5.17 17.32
CA LEU A 163 -0.39 6.47 17.95
C LEU A 163 -0.10 7.54 16.89
N LEU A 164 0.77 7.24 15.93
CA LEU A 164 1.06 8.12 14.80
C LEU A 164 -0.21 8.41 14.00
N ASP A 165 -1.03 7.40 13.70
CA ASP A 165 -2.27 7.58 12.94
C ASP A 165 -3.28 8.48 13.67
N ILE A 166 -3.43 8.33 14.99
CA ILE A 166 -4.24 9.23 15.81
C ILE A 166 -3.73 10.68 15.69
N LEU A 167 -2.42 10.88 15.82
CA LEU A 167 -1.81 12.21 15.70
C LEU A 167 -2.04 12.81 14.30
N LEU A 168 -1.91 12.01 13.24
CA LEU A 168 -2.12 12.44 11.86
C LEU A 168 -3.58 12.83 11.61
N VAL A 169 -4.55 12.06 12.13
CA VAL A 169 -5.98 12.39 12.05
C VAL A 169 -6.25 13.73 12.75
N VAL A 170 -5.75 13.91 13.98
CA VAL A 170 -5.90 15.17 14.73
C VAL A 170 -5.29 16.34 13.95
N TYR A 171 -4.08 16.18 13.42
CA TYR A 171 -3.40 17.17 12.61
C TYR A 171 -4.21 17.57 11.37
N LEU A 172 -4.71 16.58 10.60
CA LEU A 172 -5.48 16.81 9.38
C LEU A 172 -6.82 17.49 9.65
N LEU A 173 -7.51 17.11 10.73
CA LEU A 173 -8.76 17.74 11.16
C LEU A 173 -8.51 19.19 11.62
N GLY A 174 -7.44 19.44 12.38
CA GLY A 174 -7.04 20.78 12.79
C GLY A 174 -6.71 21.68 11.60
N LYS A 175 -5.94 21.17 10.63
CA LYS A 175 -5.61 21.86 9.38
C LYS A 175 -6.86 22.20 8.57
N ARG A 176 -7.85 21.29 8.50
CA ARG A 176 -9.14 21.55 7.82
C ARG A 176 -9.93 22.68 8.49
N ARG A 177 -9.95 22.75 9.82
CA ARG A 177 -10.67 23.80 10.57
C ARG A 177 -10.06 25.18 10.43
N ARG A 178 -8.73 25.28 10.21
CA ARG A 178 -8.02 26.55 10.04
C ARG A 178 -8.10 27.15 8.63
N ARG A 179 -8.66 26.42 7.64
CA ARG A 179 -8.89 26.98 6.31
C ARG A 179 -10.11 27.90 6.37
N PRO A 180 -9.99 29.20 6.03
CA PRO A 180 -11.15 30.08 5.95
C PRO A 180 -12.15 29.48 4.96
N ARG A 181 -13.43 29.41 5.35
CA ARG A 181 -14.51 29.14 4.41
C ARG A 181 -14.57 30.36 3.49
N ILE A 182 -14.04 30.23 2.28
CA ILE A 182 -14.31 31.19 1.22
C ILE A 182 -15.79 30.97 0.88
N ASN A 183 -16.65 31.89 1.33
CA ASN A 183 -18.03 31.95 0.84
C ASN A 183 -17.96 32.20 -0.66
N THR A 184 -18.36 31.21 -1.45
CA THR A 184 -18.73 31.41 -2.84
C THR A 184 -20.22 31.69 -2.84
N ASP A 185 -20.57 32.96 -2.66
CA ASP A 185 -21.88 33.50 -3.05
C ASP A 185 -21.84 33.86 -4.55
#